data_AF-F7VAF9-F1
#
_entry.id   AF-F7VAF9-F1
#
_cell.length_a   1.000
_cell.length_b   1.000
_cell.length_c   1.000
_cell.angle_alpha   90.00
_cell.angle_beta   90.00
_cell.angle_gamma   90.00
#
_symmetry.space_group_name_H-M   'P 1'
#
loop_
_entity.id
_entity.type
_entity.pdbx_description
1 polymer ?
#
loop_
_entity_poly.entity_id
_entity_poly.type
_entity_poly.pdbx_seq_one_letter_code
_entity_poly.pdbx_strand_id
1 'polypeptide(L)'
;MKFVCIRSVRTRHRLSWFWANLVCVSLALSALFHVAQAEETTIASSPSPNSHFWDSVRLTKELRDRYVNIQGPITLVPSELPPQVLAGAPLLVSPGTPAPKGPLTFLGRFLTHIGLTPHAIFNQLYMTNPDVGPRPGRFSLGTGIVLGLDANLQKIMGVKGGEIHFEEILFRPTVNGGYPASPAWAGAVGNYFAGIDQHNDIAGGWLALLTYQQKLFYNRVNFSVGRTHPRRYFFFNNCDNFLNCTDPIMQASAGILPPPYATWGSYITARMFHDISFEMGAFEANMNQYFQHGNGWRWDTRTASGYLLLGGFNYRRLQISHLYGGRYQLSGFFNSSQYKDPYTNTTHYGRAGAEFRGQQLIWRRDHRHPVPSPLPEGLNAFGALGFAADPAAPFKALAEGGFSYHGLFKRTLDREQIKFSYVRASKHQMLYQQRTRIQNGGDPRIGSQNIMRLEVSGHISIVPGIAFEPSIQYIFNPDNYYNPAAKKISSNGIVLAGQLMIDMGFLSGLSAH
;
A
#
# COMPACT_ATOMS: atom_id res chain seq x y z
N MET A 1 -21.41 -69.56 10.69
CA MET A 1 -20.74 -70.17 11.86
C MET A 1 -19.34 -69.57 11.95
N LYS A 2 -19.07 -68.84 13.05
CA LYS A 2 -17.79 -68.29 13.56
C LYS A 2 -16.72 -67.75 12.57
N PHE A 3 -16.60 -66.42 12.56
CA PHE A 3 -15.38 -65.68 12.24
C PHE A 3 -14.32 -65.87 13.34
N VAL A 4 -13.05 -65.95 12.94
CA VAL A 4 -11.87 -65.77 13.80
C VAL A 4 -10.98 -64.70 13.18
N CYS A 5 -10.65 -63.69 14.00
CA CYS A 5 -9.73 -62.60 13.71
C CYS A 5 -8.26 -63.03 13.86
N ILE A 6 -7.38 -62.56 12.96
CA ILE A 6 -5.99 -62.23 13.28
C ILE A 6 -5.66 -60.84 12.71
N ARG A 7 -4.85 -60.11 13.48
CA ARG A 7 -4.63 -58.67 13.54
C ARG A 7 -3.37 -58.25 12.77
N SER A 8 -3.48 -57.19 11.95
CA SER A 8 -2.55 -56.04 11.78
C SER A 8 -1.14 -56.31 11.16
N VAL A 9 -0.46 -55.42 10.43
CA VAL A 9 -0.27 -53.95 10.53
C VAL A 9 0.25 -53.36 9.18
N ARG A 10 -0.09 -52.07 8.91
CA ARG A 10 0.54 -51.04 8.00
C ARG A 10 0.41 -51.29 6.48
N THR A 11 -0.02 -50.37 5.62
CA THR A 11 0.19 -48.91 5.52
C THR A 11 -0.71 -48.36 4.39
N ARG A 12 -1.02 -47.04 4.41
CA ARG A 12 -1.61 -46.17 3.35
C ARG A 12 -3.05 -45.69 3.58
N HIS A 13 -3.19 -44.56 4.26
CA HIS A 13 -4.32 -43.63 4.06
C HIS A 13 -3.85 -42.18 4.25
N ARG A 14 -3.47 -41.52 3.16
CA ARG A 14 -3.43 -40.05 3.02
C ARG A 14 -3.49 -39.69 1.53
N LEU A 15 -4.63 -39.91 0.88
CA LEU A 15 -4.87 -39.37 -0.48
C LEU A 15 -6.34 -39.11 -0.82
N SER A 16 -7.30 -39.42 0.06
CA SER A 16 -8.74 -39.26 -0.22
C SER A 16 -9.38 -37.96 0.31
N TRP A 17 -8.65 -37.12 1.05
CA TRP A 17 -9.19 -35.86 1.59
C TRP A 17 -9.00 -34.64 0.68
N PHE A 18 -8.14 -34.73 -0.33
CA PHE A 18 -7.85 -33.63 -1.26
C PHE A 18 -8.84 -33.56 -2.44
N TRP A 19 -9.49 -34.67 -2.79
CA TRP A 19 -10.45 -34.71 -3.90
C TRP A 19 -11.87 -34.26 -3.50
N ALA A 20 -12.25 -34.41 -2.23
CA ALA A 20 -13.58 -34.02 -1.76
C ALA A 20 -13.78 -32.50 -1.65
N ASN A 21 -12.71 -31.72 -1.45
CA ASN A 21 -12.79 -30.26 -1.29
C ASN A 21 -12.77 -29.49 -2.62
N LEU A 22 -12.24 -30.09 -3.70
CA LEU A 22 -12.23 -29.47 -5.04
C LEU A 22 -13.59 -29.56 -5.78
N VAL A 23 -14.43 -30.53 -5.40
CA VAL A 23 -15.77 -30.71 -5.98
C VAL A 23 -16.79 -29.76 -5.33
N CYS A 24 -16.60 -29.36 -4.07
CA CYS A 24 -17.47 -28.38 -3.42
C CYS A 24 -17.24 -26.93 -3.90
N VAL A 25 -16.04 -26.57 -4.35
CA VAL A 25 -15.74 -25.23 -4.89
C VAL A 25 -16.30 -25.04 -6.31
N SER A 26 -16.39 -26.11 -7.10
CA SER A 26 -16.98 -26.06 -8.46
C SER A 26 -18.52 -26.01 -8.45
N LEU A 27 -19.17 -26.58 -7.42
CA LEU A 27 -20.63 -26.50 -7.23
C LEU A 27 -21.09 -25.16 -6.64
N ALA A 28 -20.24 -24.47 -5.86
CA ALA A 28 -20.54 -23.11 -5.38
C ALA A 28 -20.42 -22.05 -6.49
N LEU A 29 -19.53 -22.24 -7.47
CA LEU A 29 -19.44 -21.32 -8.62
C LEU A 29 -20.62 -21.46 -9.58
N SER A 30 -21.16 -22.66 -9.80
CA SER A 30 -22.26 -22.89 -10.75
C SER A 30 -23.62 -22.36 -10.26
N ALA A 31 -23.85 -22.31 -8.94
CA ALA A 31 -25.09 -21.75 -8.37
C ALA A 31 -25.17 -20.22 -8.47
N LEU A 32 -24.05 -19.51 -8.64
CA LEU A 32 -24.01 -18.07 -8.93
C LEU A 32 -24.31 -17.73 -10.39
N PHE A 33 -24.29 -18.71 -11.31
CA PHE A 33 -24.51 -18.50 -12.74
C PHE A 33 -25.99 -18.52 -13.18
N HIS A 34 -26.94 -18.88 -12.31
CA HIS A 34 -28.37 -19.01 -12.68
C HIS A 34 -29.34 -18.03 -12.01
N VAL A 35 -28.85 -17.02 -11.28
CA VAL A 35 -29.71 -15.99 -10.66
C VAL A 35 -29.61 -14.62 -11.37
N ALA A 36 -28.73 -14.46 -12.36
CA ALA A 36 -28.52 -13.18 -13.06
C ALA A 36 -29.23 -13.06 -14.43
N GLN A 37 -30.19 -13.94 -14.73
CA GLN A 37 -30.82 -14.01 -16.06
C GLN A 37 -32.35 -14.13 -15.97
N ALA A 38 -33.00 -13.14 -15.36
CA ALA A 38 -34.42 -12.89 -15.52
C ALA A 38 -34.77 -11.47 -15.04
N GLU A 39 -34.72 -10.48 -15.93
CA GLU A 39 -35.80 -9.48 -16.03
C GLU A 39 -35.70 -8.70 -17.35
N GLU A 40 -36.85 -8.62 -18.00
CA GLU A 40 -37.09 -8.26 -19.38
C GLU A 40 -37.09 -6.73 -19.63
N THR A 41 -36.54 -6.40 -20.80
CA THR A 41 -37.01 -5.41 -21.77
C THR A 41 -38.15 -4.46 -21.37
N THR A 42 -37.84 -3.16 -21.38
CA THR A 42 -38.78 -2.13 -21.86
C THR A 42 -38.03 -1.08 -22.67
N ILE A 43 -38.48 -0.90 -23.91
CA ILE A 43 -37.96 0.02 -24.92
C ILE A 43 -38.42 1.44 -24.56
N ALA A 44 -37.49 2.39 -24.42
CA ALA A 44 -37.79 3.81 -24.44
C ALA A 44 -36.73 4.57 -25.27
N SER A 45 -37.25 5.47 -26.11
CA SER A 45 -36.65 6.28 -27.17
C SER A 45 -35.22 6.82 -26.96
N SER A 46 -34.41 6.72 -28.02
CA SER A 46 -33.06 7.32 -28.14
C SER A 46 -33.08 8.86 -28.11
N PRO A 47 -32.23 9.54 -27.31
CA PRO A 47 -31.97 10.96 -27.47
C PRO A 47 -30.93 11.23 -28.59
N SER A 48 -30.99 12.46 -29.12
CA SER A 48 -30.21 13.00 -30.24
C SER A 48 -28.68 12.76 -30.14
N PRO A 49 -27.96 12.42 -31.24
CA PRO A 49 -26.54 12.09 -31.21
C PRO A 49 -25.59 13.27 -30.87
N ASN A 50 -26.08 14.50 -30.86
CA ASN A 50 -25.22 15.69 -30.89
C ASN A 50 -25.04 16.40 -29.52
N SER A 51 -25.82 16.07 -28.50
CA SER A 51 -25.65 16.68 -27.15
C SER A 51 -24.50 16.04 -26.36
N HIS A 52 -24.32 14.72 -26.48
CA HIS A 52 -23.30 13.99 -25.73
C HIS A 52 -21.85 14.31 -26.14
N PHE A 53 -21.61 14.75 -27.38
CA PHE A 53 -20.26 15.07 -27.85
C PHE A 53 -19.72 16.35 -27.20
N TRP A 54 -20.52 17.42 -27.14
CA TRP A 54 -20.08 18.68 -26.55
C TRP A 54 -19.96 18.60 -25.02
N ASP A 55 -20.85 17.85 -24.37
CA ASP A 55 -20.77 17.61 -22.92
C ASP A 55 -19.56 16.74 -22.55
N SER A 56 -19.24 15.70 -23.35
CA SER A 56 -18.06 14.87 -23.11
C SER A 56 -16.75 15.58 -23.42
N VAL A 57 -16.69 16.43 -24.45
CA VAL A 57 -15.50 17.25 -24.75
C VAL A 57 -15.28 18.33 -23.69
N ARG A 58 -16.34 18.98 -23.21
CA ARG A 58 -16.28 19.95 -22.11
C ARG A 58 -15.86 19.29 -20.80
N LEU A 59 -16.44 18.13 -20.48
CA LEU A 59 -16.05 17.31 -19.33
C LEU A 59 -14.58 16.87 -19.47
N THR A 60 -14.14 16.41 -20.64
CA THR A 60 -12.74 15.99 -20.87
C THR A 60 -11.77 17.17 -20.74
N LYS A 61 -12.15 18.37 -21.16
CA LYS A 61 -11.35 19.59 -21.00
C LYS A 61 -11.29 20.05 -19.54
N GLU A 62 -12.43 20.06 -18.84
CA GLU A 62 -12.48 20.38 -17.41
C GLU A 62 -11.78 19.33 -16.53
N LEU A 63 -11.82 18.05 -16.91
CA LEU A 63 -11.07 16.96 -16.28
C LEU A 63 -9.59 17.04 -16.67
N ARG A 64 -9.23 17.50 -17.88
CA ARG A 64 -7.82 17.70 -18.24
C ARG A 64 -7.21 18.85 -17.45
N ASP A 65 -7.90 19.98 -17.34
CA ASP A 65 -7.42 21.15 -16.62
C ASP A 65 -7.37 20.93 -15.10
N ARG A 66 -8.25 20.08 -14.53
CA ARG A 66 -8.26 19.72 -13.10
C ARG A 66 -7.28 18.61 -12.68
N TYR A 67 -6.79 17.75 -13.60
CA TYR A 67 -6.17 16.46 -13.22
C TYR A 67 -4.65 16.38 -13.50
N VAL A 68 -4.04 17.43 -14.04
CA VAL A 68 -2.66 17.44 -14.59
C VAL A 68 -1.53 17.29 -13.54
N ASN A 69 -1.80 17.24 -12.23
CA ASN A 69 -0.74 17.20 -11.20
C ASN A 69 -1.12 16.37 -9.96
N ILE A 70 -1.01 15.04 -10.00
CA ILE A 70 -1.44 14.18 -8.89
C ILE A 70 -0.49 12.98 -8.74
N GLN A 71 -0.30 12.44 -7.54
CA GLN A 71 0.36 11.16 -7.35
C GLN A 71 -0.75 10.11 -7.14
N GLY A 72 -0.76 9.03 -7.94
CA GLY A 72 -1.77 7.95 -7.88
C GLY A 72 -1.69 7.01 -9.09
N PRO A 73 -2.32 5.82 -9.03
CA PRO A 73 -2.29 4.83 -10.11
C PRO A 73 -2.84 5.38 -11.42
N ILE A 74 -2.42 4.73 -12.52
CA ILE A 74 -2.77 5.07 -13.90
C ILE A 74 -4.24 4.74 -14.19
N THR A 75 -5.20 4.93 -13.29
CA THR A 75 -6.66 4.78 -13.53
C THR A 75 -7.45 5.55 -12.50
N LEU A 76 -7.94 6.73 -12.91
CA LEU A 76 -8.68 7.71 -12.12
C LEU A 76 -8.13 8.11 -10.74
N VAL A 77 -8.58 9.30 -10.38
CA VAL A 77 -8.09 10.21 -9.36
C VAL A 77 -9.06 10.19 -8.19
N PRO A 78 -8.57 10.19 -6.94
CA PRO A 78 -9.15 11.01 -5.90
C PRO A 78 -8.23 12.20 -5.64
N SER A 79 -8.63 13.28 -6.30
CA SER A 79 -8.40 14.69 -6.02
C SER A 79 -6.97 15.22 -5.91
N GLU A 80 -6.84 16.53 -6.12
CA GLU A 80 -5.71 17.38 -5.72
C GLU A 80 -5.50 17.41 -4.19
N LEU A 81 -5.78 16.31 -3.49
CA LEU A 81 -5.64 16.24 -2.06
C LEU A 81 -4.15 16.24 -1.67
N PRO A 82 -3.86 16.68 -0.43
CA PRO A 82 -2.56 16.54 0.25
C PRO A 82 -1.71 15.31 -0.03
N PRO A 83 -0.52 15.22 0.59
CA PRO A 83 -0.03 13.94 1.14
C PRO A 83 -1.18 12.96 1.44
N GLN A 84 -1.37 11.97 0.57
CA GLN A 84 -2.57 11.13 0.45
C GLN A 84 -3.07 10.56 1.78
N VAL A 85 -4.39 10.59 2.02
CA VAL A 85 -5.07 10.10 3.25
C VAL A 85 -4.59 8.75 3.75
N LEU A 86 -4.34 7.88 2.79
CA LEU A 86 -3.55 6.68 2.93
C LEU A 86 -2.67 6.63 1.69
N ALA A 87 -1.36 6.77 1.87
CA ALA A 87 -0.43 6.73 0.74
C ALA A 87 -0.59 5.43 -0.06
N GLY A 88 -1.14 5.53 -1.27
CA GLY A 88 -1.32 4.43 -2.21
C GLY A 88 -2.61 3.62 -2.08
N ALA A 89 -3.64 4.09 -1.36
CA ALA A 89 -4.93 3.41 -1.30
C ALA A 89 -5.71 3.51 -2.64
N PRO A 90 -6.34 2.42 -3.13
CA PRO A 90 -7.19 2.47 -4.32
C PRO A 90 -8.46 3.29 -4.12
N LEU A 91 -9.09 3.64 -5.25
CA LEU A 91 -10.37 4.33 -5.26
C LEU A 91 -11.49 3.46 -4.71
N LEU A 92 -12.15 3.94 -3.64
CA LEU A 92 -13.34 3.30 -3.08
C LEU A 92 -14.64 3.73 -3.77
N VAL A 93 -14.60 4.83 -4.53
CA VAL A 93 -15.76 5.44 -5.17
C VAL A 93 -15.38 5.91 -6.58
N SER A 94 -16.24 5.65 -7.56
CA SER A 94 -16.07 6.16 -8.92
C SER A 94 -16.25 7.68 -8.94
N PRO A 95 -15.41 8.43 -9.68
CA PRO A 95 -15.61 9.87 -9.86
C PRO A 95 -16.99 10.20 -10.39
N GLY A 96 -17.64 11.20 -9.78
CA GLY A 96 -19.00 11.62 -10.12
C GLY A 96 -20.11 10.85 -9.42
N THR A 97 -19.80 9.83 -8.62
CA THR A 97 -20.80 9.17 -7.77
C THR A 97 -21.30 10.18 -6.73
N PRO A 98 -22.61 10.50 -6.70
CA PRO A 98 -23.16 11.39 -5.68
C PRO A 98 -22.98 10.77 -4.29
N ALA A 99 -22.62 11.60 -3.33
CA ALA A 99 -22.69 11.27 -1.93
C ALA A 99 -24.05 10.67 -1.55
N PRO A 100 -24.11 9.56 -0.80
CA PRO A 100 -25.34 9.21 -0.12
C PRO A 100 -25.73 10.33 0.85
N LYS A 101 -27.03 10.58 1.00
CA LYS A 101 -27.55 11.44 2.08
C LYS A 101 -27.42 10.65 3.38
N GLY A 102 -26.38 10.95 4.16
CA GLY A 102 -26.09 10.32 5.43
C GLY A 102 -26.34 11.24 6.63
N PRO A 103 -26.19 10.73 7.86
CA PRO A 103 -26.46 11.48 9.08
C PRO A 103 -25.58 12.73 9.25
N LEU A 104 -24.41 12.79 8.59
CA LEU A 104 -23.45 13.89 8.69
C LEU A 104 -23.45 14.82 7.47
N THR A 105 -24.39 14.64 6.52
CA THR A 105 -24.43 15.45 5.29
C THR A 105 -24.50 16.95 5.53
N PHE A 106 -25.28 17.40 6.52
CA PHE A 106 -25.37 18.83 6.85
C PHE A 106 -24.02 19.38 7.33
N LEU A 107 -23.38 18.65 8.25
CA LEU A 107 -22.07 19.03 8.79
C LEU A 107 -20.99 19.04 7.70
N GLY A 108 -20.93 18.01 6.86
CA GLY A 108 -19.97 17.93 5.74
C GLY A 108 -20.10 19.12 4.80
N ARG A 109 -21.33 19.46 4.38
CA ARG A 109 -21.59 20.64 3.51
C ARG A 109 -21.18 21.95 4.17
N PHE A 110 -21.50 22.12 5.46
CA PHE A 110 -21.13 23.31 6.21
C PHE A 110 -19.62 23.47 6.26
N LEU A 111 -18.89 22.40 6.60
CA LEU A 111 -17.43 22.40 6.67
C LEU A 111 -16.81 22.71 5.30
N THR A 112 -17.23 22.04 4.22
CA THR A 112 -16.66 22.30 2.89
C THR A 112 -16.95 23.73 2.39
N HIS A 113 -18.11 24.27 2.75
CA HIS A 113 -18.47 25.65 2.45
C HIS A 113 -17.48 26.64 3.06
N ILE A 114 -17.09 26.43 4.32
CA ILE A 114 -16.09 27.26 5.01
C ILE A 114 -14.64 26.89 4.66
N GLY A 115 -14.42 25.94 3.74
CA GLY A 115 -13.10 25.55 3.25
C GLY A 115 -12.44 24.41 4.02
N LEU A 116 -13.20 23.63 4.77
CA LEU A 116 -12.73 22.47 5.54
C LEU A 116 -13.30 21.18 4.95
N THR A 117 -12.45 20.24 4.54
CA THR A 117 -12.87 18.96 3.94
C THR A 117 -12.47 17.82 4.87
N PRO A 118 -13.38 17.33 5.72
CA PRO A 118 -13.10 16.20 6.61
C PRO A 118 -13.12 14.87 5.85
N HIS A 119 -12.33 13.91 6.32
CA HIS A 119 -12.36 12.53 5.84
C HIS A 119 -12.18 11.53 6.96
N ALA A 120 -12.79 10.36 6.78
CA ALA A 120 -12.71 9.27 7.72
C ALA A 120 -12.68 7.93 6.98
N ILE A 121 -11.60 7.17 7.17
CA ILE A 121 -11.42 5.86 6.52
C ILE A 121 -11.17 4.83 7.61
N PHE A 122 -11.90 3.74 7.55
CA PHE A 122 -11.64 2.54 8.34
C PHE A 122 -10.95 1.51 7.45
N ASN A 123 -9.84 0.97 7.92
CA ASN A 123 -9.17 -0.16 7.29
C ASN A 123 -8.91 -1.26 8.32
N GLN A 124 -9.16 -2.51 7.95
CA GLN A 124 -8.88 -3.65 8.80
C GLN A 124 -8.21 -4.76 8.00
N LEU A 125 -7.05 -5.19 8.46
CA LEU A 125 -6.21 -6.21 7.85
C LEU A 125 -6.20 -7.48 8.71
N TYR A 126 -6.74 -8.56 8.18
CA TYR A 126 -6.55 -9.90 8.70
C TYR A 126 -5.44 -10.63 7.94
N MET A 127 -4.54 -11.30 8.65
CA MET A 127 -3.52 -12.16 8.05
C MET A 127 -3.40 -13.49 8.80
N THR A 128 -3.06 -14.57 8.10
CA THR A 128 -2.74 -15.86 8.70
C THR A 128 -1.63 -16.60 7.95
N ASN A 129 -0.82 -17.37 8.67
CA ASN A 129 0.26 -18.19 8.13
C ASN A 129 -0.02 -19.68 8.35
N PRO A 130 -0.79 -20.34 7.46
CA PRO A 130 -1.10 -21.76 7.62
C PRO A 130 0.13 -22.65 7.82
N ASP A 131 1.22 -22.38 7.10
CA ASP A 131 2.43 -23.22 7.08
C ASP A 131 3.77 -22.44 7.01
N VAL A 132 3.77 -21.14 6.66
CA VAL A 132 5.03 -20.36 6.60
C VAL A 132 5.57 -19.98 7.99
N GLY A 133 6.90 -19.90 8.09
CA GLY A 133 7.58 -19.32 9.24
C GLY A 133 7.89 -20.30 10.38
N PRO A 134 8.54 -19.82 11.47
CA PRO A 134 8.91 -20.67 12.60
C PRO A 134 7.73 -21.09 13.48
N ARG A 135 6.58 -20.38 13.40
CA ARG A 135 5.37 -20.68 14.16
C ARG A 135 4.14 -20.62 13.23
N PRO A 136 3.87 -21.68 12.45
CA PRO A 136 2.68 -21.75 11.59
C PRO A 136 1.39 -21.81 12.41
N GLY A 137 0.25 -21.58 11.74
CA GLY A 137 -1.09 -21.58 12.33
C GLY A 137 -1.37 -20.36 13.21
N ARG A 138 -0.71 -19.23 12.98
CA ARG A 138 -0.97 -17.98 13.68
C ARG A 138 -1.76 -17.03 12.78
N PHE A 139 -2.35 -16.03 13.41
CA PHE A 139 -3.09 -14.99 12.71
C PHE A 139 -2.87 -13.65 13.40
N SER A 140 -3.18 -12.58 12.66
CA SER A 140 -3.14 -11.22 13.14
C SER A 140 -4.34 -10.44 12.63
N LEU A 141 -4.79 -9.47 13.41
CA LEU A 141 -5.80 -8.49 13.02
C LEU A 141 -5.25 -7.10 13.34
N GLY A 142 -5.14 -6.27 12.31
CA GLY A 142 -4.74 -4.87 12.41
C GLY A 142 -5.91 -3.99 12.03
N THR A 143 -6.20 -2.97 12.81
CA THR A 143 -7.25 -1.99 12.47
C THR A 143 -6.63 -0.61 12.49
N GLY A 144 -6.85 0.16 11.41
CA GLY A 144 -6.58 1.58 11.35
C GLY A 144 -7.88 2.36 11.16
N ILE A 145 -8.01 3.46 11.88
CA ILE A 145 -9.08 4.44 11.69
C ILE A 145 -8.40 5.75 11.40
N VAL A 146 -8.40 6.14 10.13
CA VAL A 146 -7.83 7.41 9.66
C VAL A 146 -8.90 8.47 9.80
N LEU A 147 -8.60 9.51 10.57
CA LEU A 147 -9.41 10.71 10.73
C LEU A 147 -8.59 11.88 10.25
N GLY A 148 -9.14 12.69 9.37
CA GLY A 148 -8.40 13.82 8.83
C GLY A 148 -9.27 14.97 8.36
N LEU A 149 -8.56 16.05 8.04
CA LEU A 149 -9.12 17.34 7.69
C LEU A 149 -8.17 18.07 6.74
N ASP A 150 -8.73 18.55 5.64
CA ASP A 150 -8.05 19.44 4.71
C ASP A 150 -8.63 20.84 4.74
N ALA A 151 -7.77 21.82 5.02
CA ALA A 151 -8.15 23.21 5.09
C ALA A 151 -7.64 23.98 3.87
N ASN A 152 -8.58 24.51 3.08
CA ASN A 152 -8.31 25.39 1.95
C ASN A 152 -8.13 26.82 2.46
N LEU A 153 -6.88 27.29 2.56
CA LEU A 153 -6.58 28.61 3.12
C LEU A 153 -7.00 29.75 2.21
N GLN A 154 -7.21 29.51 0.92
CA GLN A 154 -7.78 30.51 0.02
C GLN A 154 -9.23 30.82 0.41
N LYS A 155 -10.03 29.81 0.75
CA LYS A 155 -11.40 30.00 1.24
C LYS A 155 -11.44 30.59 2.64
N ILE A 156 -10.55 30.12 3.53
CA ILE A 156 -10.57 30.48 4.95
C ILE A 156 -10.02 31.89 5.21
N MET A 157 -8.91 32.25 4.55
CA MET A 157 -8.16 33.47 4.87
C MET A 157 -7.50 34.13 3.64
N GLY A 158 -7.90 33.76 2.42
CA GLY A 158 -7.43 34.40 1.18
C GLY A 158 -6.02 34.00 0.72
N VAL A 159 -5.36 33.01 1.33
CA VAL A 159 -4.02 32.57 0.92
C VAL A 159 -4.12 31.67 -0.31
N LYS A 160 -3.86 32.25 -1.49
CA LYS A 160 -3.95 31.54 -2.78
C LYS A 160 -2.99 30.36 -2.82
N GLY A 161 -3.52 29.18 -3.13
CA GLY A 161 -2.75 27.93 -3.23
C GLY A 161 -2.20 27.39 -1.91
N GLY A 162 -2.60 27.98 -0.77
CA GLY A 162 -2.24 27.51 0.57
C GLY A 162 -3.23 26.47 1.09
N GLU A 163 -2.71 25.38 1.66
CA GLU A 163 -3.50 24.29 2.23
C GLU A 163 -2.87 23.81 3.55
N ILE A 164 -3.69 23.43 4.52
CA ILE A 164 -3.24 22.68 5.71
C ILE A 164 -3.86 21.30 5.65
N HIS A 165 -3.06 20.30 5.97
CA HIS A 165 -3.44 18.91 5.92
C HIS A 165 -3.21 18.28 7.28
N PHE A 166 -4.23 17.65 7.84
CA PHE A 166 -4.18 17.06 9.17
C PHE A 166 -4.74 15.64 9.13
N GLU A 167 -4.01 14.69 9.73
CA GLU A 167 -4.45 13.30 9.87
C GLU A 167 -3.94 12.65 11.14
N GLU A 168 -4.85 11.97 11.82
CA GLU A 168 -4.58 11.10 12.94
C GLU A 168 -5.11 9.71 12.64
N ILE A 169 -4.33 8.69 12.99
CA ILE A 169 -4.70 7.29 12.76
C ILE A 169 -4.79 6.60 14.10
N LEU A 170 -5.90 5.91 14.35
CA LEU A 170 -6.12 5.11 15.56
C LEU A 170 -5.91 3.63 15.21
N PHE A 171 -5.10 2.92 16.00
CA PHE A 171 -4.68 1.55 15.70
C PHE A 171 -5.43 0.49 16.51
N ARG A 172 -6.73 0.66 16.75
CA ARG A 172 -7.51 -0.24 17.61
C ARG A 172 -8.85 -0.62 17.00
N PRO A 173 -9.32 -1.88 17.18
CA PRO A 173 -8.65 -2.98 17.90
C PRO A 173 -7.56 -3.69 17.08
N THR A 174 -6.48 -4.13 17.74
CA THR A 174 -5.41 -4.95 17.16
C THR A 174 -5.25 -6.26 17.95
N VAL A 175 -4.99 -7.36 17.26
CA VAL A 175 -4.82 -8.71 17.85
C VAL A 175 -3.59 -9.35 17.24
N ASN A 176 -2.69 -9.86 18.10
CA ASN A 176 -1.42 -10.51 17.70
C ASN A 176 -0.50 -9.66 16.79
N GLY A 177 -0.80 -8.37 16.59
CA GLY A 177 0.12 -7.39 16.03
C GLY A 177 1.00 -6.77 17.12
N GLY A 178 2.05 -6.06 16.71
CA GLY A 178 2.79 -5.15 17.59
C GLY A 178 4.21 -5.58 18.00
N TYR A 179 4.78 -4.79 18.90
CA TYR A 179 6.14 -4.95 19.43
C TYR A 179 6.09 -5.55 20.86
N PRO A 180 7.05 -6.42 21.26
CA PRO A 180 8.18 -6.92 20.49
C PRO A 180 7.76 -7.88 19.35
N ALA A 181 8.47 -7.83 18.22
CA ALA A 181 8.11 -8.56 17.02
C ALA A 181 8.17 -10.10 17.19
N SER A 182 9.18 -10.61 17.92
CA SER A 182 9.42 -12.06 18.06
C SER A 182 8.21 -12.88 18.55
N PRO A 183 7.49 -12.50 19.63
CA PRO A 183 6.28 -13.21 20.07
C PRO A 183 5.02 -12.91 19.23
N ALA A 184 4.97 -11.76 18.55
CA ALA A 184 3.82 -11.32 17.75
C ALA A 184 3.77 -11.97 16.36
N TRP A 185 2.87 -11.49 15.50
CA TRP A 185 2.70 -11.93 14.11
C TRP A 185 4.00 -11.94 13.32
N ALA A 186 4.72 -10.81 13.30
CA ALA A 186 5.93 -10.65 12.51
C ALA A 186 6.96 -11.74 12.84
N GLY A 187 7.13 -12.07 14.13
CA GLY A 187 8.01 -13.16 14.55
C GLY A 187 7.41 -14.56 14.44
N ALA A 188 6.10 -14.70 14.23
CA ALA A 188 5.45 -15.98 13.94
C ALA A 188 5.70 -16.41 12.49
N VAL A 189 5.59 -15.46 11.56
CA VAL A 189 5.97 -15.64 10.15
C VAL A 189 7.48 -15.59 9.94
N GLY A 190 8.20 -14.86 10.80
CA GLY A 190 9.66 -14.76 10.84
C GLY A 190 10.28 -13.95 9.70
N ASN A 191 9.68 -14.01 8.50
CA ASN A 191 10.17 -13.40 7.28
C ASN A 191 9.76 -11.93 7.11
N TYR A 192 10.61 -11.16 6.44
CA TYR A 192 10.33 -9.75 6.15
C TYR A 192 9.04 -9.53 5.36
N PHE A 193 8.85 -10.16 4.19
CA PHE A 193 7.70 -9.89 3.32
C PHE A 193 6.37 -10.12 4.04
N ALA A 194 6.19 -11.27 4.70
CA ALA A 194 4.96 -11.57 5.43
C ALA A 194 4.79 -10.72 6.71
N GLY A 195 5.90 -10.37 7.35
CA GLY A 195 5.87 -9.74 8.66
C GLY A 195 5.61 -8.24 8.61
N ILE A 196 6.07 -7.57 7.55
CA ILE A 196 5.93 -6.11 7.39
C ILE A 196 4.51 -5.69 6.96
N ASP A 197 3.79 -6.58 6.25
CA ASP A 197 2.41 -6.32 5.79
C ASP A 197 1.47 -5.97 6.95
N GLN A 198 1.68 -6.63 8.10
CA GLN A 198 1.02 -6.22 9.33
C GLN A 198 1.88 -5.18 10.04
N HIS A 199 1.38 -3.95 10.09
CA HIS A 199 2.03 -2.87 10.82
C HIS A 199 2.17 -3.26 12.29
N ASN A 200 3.38 -3.11 12.85
CA ASN A 200 3.63 -3.32 14.26
C ASN A 200 3.20 -2.06 15.01
N ASP A 201 1.90 -1.85 15.14
CA ASP A 201 1.42 -0.60 15.73
C ASP A 201 1.63 -0.60 17.24
N ILE A 202 2.59 0.21 17.69
CA ILE A 202 3.02 0.26 19.09
C ILE A 202 2.20 1.30 19.87
N ALA A 203 1.71 2.34 19.18
CA ALA A 203 0.88 3.38 19.77
C ALA A 203 -0.62 3.07 19.65
N GLY A 204 -1.45 3.64 20.53
CA GLY A 204 -2.92 3.58 20.38
C GLY A 204 -3.44 4.42 19.21
N GLY A 205 -2.68 5.44 18.81
CA GLY A 205 -2.89 6.25 17.63
C GLY A 205 -1.66 7.13 17.35
N TRP A 206 -1.65 7.79 16.19
CA TRP A 206 -0.51 8.57 15.73
C TRP A 206 -0.91 9.74 14.83
N LEU A 207 -0.31 10.91 15.07
CA LEU A 207 -0.36 12.04 14.13
C LEU A 207 0.40 11.66 12.85
N ALA A 208 -0.36 11.24 11.83
CA ALA A 208 0.16 10.74 10.56
C ALA A 208 0.41 11.85 9.52
N LEU A 209 -0.19 13.02 9.73
CA LEU A 209 0.02 14.19 8.89
C LEU A 209 -0.32 15.47 9.65
N LEU A 210 0.55 16.46 9.57
CA LEU A 210 0.25 17.85 9.86
C LEU A 210 1.18 18.74 9.05
N THR A 211 0.75 19.17 7.87
CA THR A 211 1.61 19.95 6.96
C THR A 211 0.92 21.20 6.45
N TYR A 212 1.71 22.26 6.28
CA TYR A 212 1.38 23.35 5.39
C TYR A 212 1.88 23.04 3.99
N GLN A 213 1.03 23.23 2.99
CA GLN A 213 1.36 23.12 1.57
C GLN A 213 1.11 24.45 0.87
N GLN A 214 1.99 24.79 -0.06
CA GLN A 214 1.85 25.95 -0.91
C GLN A 214 2.12 25.58 -2.37
N LYS A 215 1.13 25.88 -3.20
CA LYS A 215 1.20 25.77 -4.67
C LYS A 215 1.56 27.14 -5.25
N LEU A 216 2.62 27.19 -6.06
CA LEU A 216 3.16 28.42 -6.67
C LEU A 216 3.18 28.31 -8.20
N PHE A 217 3.19 29.47 -8.86
CA PHE A 217 3.33 29.59 -10.33
C PHE A 217 2.37 28.71 -11.12
N TYR A 218 1.07 28.76 -10.79
CA TYR A 218 0.05 27.88 -11.37
C TYR A 218 0.37 26.40 -11.17
N ASN A 219 0.72 26.02 -9.92
CA ASN A 219 0.99 24.63 -9.53
C ASN A 219 2.19 24.01 -10.26
N ARG A 220 3.17 24.85 -10.67
CA ARG A 220 4.45 24.38 -11.25
C ARG A 220 5.48 24.06 -10.20
N VAL A 221 5.39 24.73 -9.04
CA VAL A 221 6.24 24.45 -7.88
C VAL A 221 5.34 24.28 -6.68
N ASN A 222 5.45 23.15 -6.01
CA ASN A 222 4.74 22.89 -4.77
C ASN A 222 5.74 22.55 -3.69
N PHE A 223 5.57 23.15 -2.52
CA PHE A 223 6.31 22.72 -1.33
C PHE A 223 5.35 22.38 -0.21
N SER A 224 5.77 21.42 0.61
CA SER A 224 5.05 20.98 1.80
C SER A 224 6.05 20.90 2.96
N VAL A 225 5.64 21.36 4.14
CA VAL A 225 6.48 21.35 5.35
C VAL A 225 5.62 21.06 6.58
N GLY A 226 6.13 20.24 7.49
CA GLY A 226 5.47 19.93 8.74
C GLY A 226 5.78 18.51 9.22
N ARG A 227 4.79 17.86 9.84
CA ARG A 227 4.84 16.46 10.23
C ARG A 227 4.31 15.62 9.07
N THR A 228 5.15 14.81 8.45
CA THR A 228 4.79 14.01 7.27
C THR A 228 5.65 12.75 7.18
N HIS A 229 5.40 11.93 6.17
CA HIS A 229 6.13 10.69 5.94
C HIS A 229 6.66 10.64 4.48
N PRO A 230 7.92 10.22 4.23
CA PRO A 230 8.49 10.19 2.88
C PRO A 230 7.67 9.44 1.84
N ARG A 231 7.04 8.31 2.24
CA ARG A 231 6.18 7.48 1.37
C ARG A 231 4.99 8.24 0.76
N ARG A 232 4.60 9.40 1.34
CA ARG A 232 3.53 10.22 0.75
C ARG A 232 3.94 10.92 -0.54
N TYR A 233 5.26 11.03 -0.80
CA TYR A 233 5.80 11.77 -1.93
C TYR A 233 6.73 10.94 -2.82
N PHE A 234 7.53 10.06 -2.20
CA PHE A 234 8.51 9.23 -2.90
C PHE A 234 8.07 7.77 -2.96
N PHE A 235 8.61 7.04 -3.95
CA PHE A 235 8.43 5.62 -4.17
C PHE A 235 6.96 5.24 -4.21
N PHE A 236 6.27 5.82 -5.20
CA PHE A 236 4.83 5.66 -5.33
C PHE A 236 4.42 4.19 -5.34
N ASN A 237 3.22 3.92 -4.83
CA ASN A 237 2.69 2.57 -4.84
C ASN A 237 2.43 2.10 -6.28
N ASN A 238 3.15 1.09 -6.72
CA ASN A 238 3.02 0.48 -8.05
C ASN A 238 2.11 -0.76 -8.04
N CYS A 239 1.62 -1.19 -6.87
CA CYS A 239 0.52 -2.13 -6.81
C CYS A 239 -0.82 -1.39 -6.76
N ASP A 240 -1.82 -2.00 -7.40
CA ASP A 240 -3.17 -1.44 -7.53
C ASP A 240 -4.08 -1.83 -6.35
N ASN A 241 -3.50 -2.28 -5.24
CA ASN A 241 -4.13 -2.53 -3.96
C ASN A 241 -3.31 -1.93 -2.81
N PHE A 242 -3.93 -1.73 -1.65
CA PHE A 242 -3.24 -1.22 -0.47
C PHE A 242 -2.35 -2.30 0.16
N LEU A 243 -2.84 -3.54 0.14
CA LEU A 243 -2.17 -4.69 0.71
C LEU A 243 -0.86 -5.06 -0.03
N ASN A 244 0.17 -5.50 0.70
CA ASN A 244 1.41 -6.10 0.18
C ASN A 244 2.30 -5.21 -0.68
N CYS A 245 2.09 -3.90 -0.63
CA CYS A 245 2.96 -2.93 -1.27
C CYS A 245 4.13 -2.58 -0.35
N THR A 246 5.02 -3.55 -0.20
CA THR A 246 6.14 -3.50 0.73
C THR A 246 7.43 -3.15 0.00
N ASP A 247 8.27 -2.35 0.64
CA ASP A 247 9.57 -1.99 0.09
C ASP A 247 10.66 -2.25 1.12
N PRO A 248 11.31 -3.41 1.08
CA PRO A 248 12.39 -3.74 2.01
C PRO A 248 13.57 -2.76 1.96
N ILE A 249 13.83 -2.16 0.80
CA ILE A 249 14.95 -1.21 0.65
C ILE A 249 14.61 0.08 1.36
N MET A 250 13.44 0.65 1.10
CA MET A 250 13.07 1.94 1.71
C MET A 250 12.68 1.80 3.19
N GLN A 251 11.98 0.73 3.58
CA GLN A 251 11.47 0.59 4.94
C GLN A 251 12.52 0.01 5.92
N ALA A 252 13.35 -0.95 5.50
CA ALA A 252 14.35 -1.54 6.39
C ALA A 252 15.78 -1.03 6.14
N SER A 253 16.19 -0.84 4.89
CA SER A 253 17.56 -0.42 4.57
C SER A 253 17.76 1.10 4.63
N ALA A 254 16.84 1.91 4.10
CA ALA A 254 16.96 3.37 4.14
C ALA A 254 16.72 3.96 5.53
N GLY A 255 16.15 3.18 6.46
CA GLY A 255 15.92 3.60 7.84
C GLY A 255 14.78 4.61 7.97
N ILE A 256 13.77 4.50 7.11
CA ILE A 256 12.52 5.24 7.22
C ILE A 256 11.65 4.57 8.29
N LEU A 257 10.86 5.35 9.02
CA LEU A 257 9.82 4.77 9.86
C LEU A 257 8.83 3.96 8.99
N PRO A 258 8.16 2.95 9.54
CA PRO A 258 7.02 2.37 8.86
C PRO A 258 5.98 3.48 8.59
N PRO A 259 5.26 3.45 7.45
CA PRO A 259 4.02 4.19 7.33
C PRO A 259 3.02 3.70 8.40
N PRO A 260 2.17 4.56 8.96
CA PRO A 260 1.96 5.98 8.65
C PRO A 260 2.71 6.94 9.61
N TYR A 261 3.80 6.50 10.22
CA TYR A 261 4.45 7.22 11.32
C TYR A 261 5.17 8.49 10.84
N ALA A 262 4.53 9.65 10.97
CA ALA A 262 5.10 10.92 10.54
C ALA A 262 6.30 11.38 11.39
N THR A 263 7.25 12.05 10.74
CA THR A 263 8.38 12.77 11.32
C THR A 263 8.34 14.23 10.87
N TRP A 264 9.21 15.10 11.40
CA TRP A 264 9.42 16.39 10.73
C TRP A 264 9.93 16.16 9.31
N GLY A 265 9.41 16.92 8.36
CA GLY A 265 9.83 16.80 6.97
C GLY A 265 9.42 17.98 6.11
N SER A 266 10.14 18.14 5.02
CA SER A 266 9.81 19.03 3.93
C SER A 266 9.93 18.29 2.59
N TYR A 267 9.12 18.74 1.64
CA TYR A 267 9.07 18.20 0.29
C TYR A 267 8.88 19.33 -0.71
N ILE A 268 9.55 19.25 -1.85
CA ILE A 268 9.38 20.15 -2.98
C ILE A 268 9.27 19.35 -4.27
N THR A 269 8.36 19.76 -5.13
CA THR A 269 8.25 19.31 -6.51
C THR A 269 8.29 20.50 -7.44
N ALA A 270 9.05 20.37 -8.53
CA ALA A 270 9.17 21.37 -9.57
C ALA A 270 8.93 20.72 -10.94
N ARG A 271 7.90 21.17 -11.65
CA ARG A 271 7.62 20.72 -13.02
C ARG A 271 8.62 21.36 -13.97
N MET A 272 9.52 20.55 -14.53
CA MET A 272 10.52 20.99 -15.50
C MET A 272 9.96 21.00 -16.93
N PHE A 273 9.21 19.96 -17.29
CA PHE A 273 8.55 19.79 -18.59
C PHE A 273 7.10 19.35 -18.39
N HIS A 274 6.29 19.23 -19.46
CA HIS A 274 4.88 18.85 -19.35
C HIS A 274 4.70 17.55 -18.53
N ASP A 275 5.53 16.54 -18.82
CA ASP A 275 5.42 15.20 -18.26
C ASP A 275 6.51 14.87 -17.21
N ILE A 276 7.48 15.76 -16.95
CA ILE A 276 8.64 15.49 -16.08
C ILE A 276 8.68 16.50 -14.92
N SER A 277 8.73 15.98 -13.71
CA SER A 277 8.98 16.73 -12.47
C SER A 277 10.26 16.29 -11.79
N PHE A 278 10.96 17.25 -11.18
CA PHE A 278 11.98 17.01 -10.18
C PHE A 278 11.33 17.02 -8.80
N GLU A 279 11.76 16.13 -7.92
CA GLU A 279 11.21 15.94 -6.57
C GLU A 279 12.36 15.83 -5.57
N MET A 280 12.27 16.54 -4.45
CA MET A 280 13.28 16.51 -3.38
C MET A 280 12.61 16.66 -2.00
N GLY A 281 13.16 16.02 -0.98
CA GLY A 281 12.67 16.14 0.38
C GLY A 281 13.74 15.87 1.42
N ALA A 282 13.53 16.45 2.60
CA ALA A 282 14.39 16.29 3.76
C ALA A 282 13.51 15.95 4.97
N PHE A 283 13.84 14.87 5.67
CA PHE A 283 13.04 14.33 6.76
C PHE A 283 13.92 14.04 7.97
N GLU A 284 13.37 14.22 9.15
CA GLU A 284 14.01 13.84 10.41
C GLU A 284 14.15 12.31 10.46
N ALA A 285 15.38 11.82 10.69
CA ALA A 285 15.62 10.40 10.92
C ALA A 285 15.56 10.11 12.42
N ASN A 286 14.40 9.67 12.91
CA ASN A 286 14.15 9.45 14.33
C ASN A 286 13.38 8.15 14.61
N MET A 287 14.12 7.03 14.61
CA MET A 287 13.55 5.72 15.02
C MET A 287 13.17 5.69 16.50
N ASN A 288 13.78 6.51 17.36
CA ASN A 288 13.46 6.56 18.79
C ASN A 288 12.02 7.01 19.03
N GLN A 289 11.48 7.89 18.18
CA GLN A 289 10.10 8.36 18.32
C GLN A 289 9.09 7.22 18.27
N TYR A 290 9.35 6.21 17.42
CA TYR A 290 8.51 5.03 17.26
C TYR A 290 8.54 4.14 18.52
N PHE A 291 9.72 3.91 19.11
CA PHE A 291 9.86 3.07 20.31
C PHE A 291 9.44 3.78 21.62
N GLN A 292 9.49 5.11 21.66
CA GLN A 292 9.10 5.90 22.82
C GLN A 292 7.60 6.23 22.87
N HIS A 293 6.78 5.65 21.98
CA HIS A 293 5.32 5.87 21.93
C HIS A 293 4.96 7.37 21.86
N GLY A 294 5.71 8.16 21.08
CA GLY A 294 5.53 9.62 21.00
C GLY A 294 4.23 10.09 20.34
N ASN A 295 3.37 9.16 19.90
CA ASN A 295 2.06 9.37 19.25
C ASN A 295 2.05 10.40 18.10
N GLY A 296 3.20 10.70 17.52
CA GLY A 296 3.38 11.72 16.47
C GLY A 296 3.29 13.19 16.93
N TRP A 297 2.90 13.45 18.19
CA TRP A 297 2.67 14.80 18.76
C TRP A 297 3.90 15.41 19.45
N ARG A 298 5.01 14.68 19.53
CA ARG A 298 6.27 15.21 20.06
C ARG A 298 6.92 16.15 19.04
N TRP A 299 7.04 17.42 19.41
CA TRP A 299 7.53 18.49 18.54
C TRP A 299 9.05 18.69 18.57
N ASP A 300 9.74 18.28 19.63
CA ASP A 300 11.19 18.44 19.76
C ASP A 300 11.98 17.36 18.98
N THR A 301 13.08 17.77 18.36
CA THR A 301 13.99 16.91 17.57
C THR A 301 15.16 16.36 18.40
N ARG A 302 15.14 16.48 19.74
CA ARG A 302 16.29 16.11 20.60
C ARG A 302 16.65 14.62 20.57
N THR A 303 15.72 13.78 20.10
CA THR A 303 15.92 12.33 19.95
C THR A 303 16.24 11.90 18.52
N ALA A 304 16.30 12.86 17.59
CA ALA A 304 16.67 12.61 16.21
C ALA A 304 18.08 12.06 16.13
N SER A 305 18.24 11.00 15.34
CA SER A 305 19.51 10.33 15.10
C SER A 305 20.25 10.89 13.86
N GLY A 306 19.57 11.70 13.05
CA GLY A 306 20.09 12.30 11.84
C GLY A 306 18.97 12.86 10.96
N TYR A 307 19.22 12.91 9.66
CA TYR A 307 18.28 13.33 8.64
C TYR A 307 18.32 12.39 7.43
N LEU A 308 17.21 12.33 6.72
CA LEU A 308 17.01 11.57 5.49
C LEU A 308 16.75 12.56 4.35
N LEU A 309 17.63 12.55 3.35
CA LEU A 309 17.45 13.26 2.10
C LEU A 309 16.95 12.28 1.04
N LEU A 310 15.97 12.71 0.25
CA LEU A 310 15.53 12.02 -0.94
C LEU A 310 15.46 12.99 -2.10
N GLY A 311 15.80 12.52 -3.29
CA GLY A 311 15.79 13.33 -4.49
C GLY A 311 15.65 12.48 -5.74
N GLY A 312 14.96 12.99 -6.75
CA GLY A 312 14.65 12.18 -7.91
C GLY A 312 13.90 12.91 -9.01
N PHE A 313 13.57 12.12 -10.02
CA PHE A 313 12.77 12.54 -11.17
C PHE A 313 11.54 11.65 -11.28
N ASN A 314 10.41 12.25 -11.62
CA ASN A 314 9.16 11.57 -11.87
C ASN A 314 8.66 11.96 -13.26
N TYR A 315 8.48 10.96 -14.12
CA TYR A 315 7.88 11.09 -15.44
C TYR A 315 6.47 10.50 -15.40
N ARG A 316 5.47 11.25 -15.86
CA ARG A 316 4.06 10.86 -15.76
C ARG A 316 3.26 11.28 -16.98
N ARG A 317 2.50 10.32 -17.51
CA ARG A 317 1.46 10.51 -18.53
C ARG A 317 0.13 9.94 -18.05
N LEU A 318 -0.89 10.78 -18.02
CA LEU A 318 -2.24 10.41 -17.60
C LEU A 318 -3.00 9.73 -18.73
N GLN A 319 -3.91 8.80 -18.42
CA GLN A 319 -4.70 8.12 -19.47
C GLN A 319 -5.82 8.99 -20.05
N ILE A 320 -6.17 10.08 -19.37
CA ILE A 320 -7.06 11.12 -19.90
C ILE A 320 -6.36 11.94 -21.02
N SER A 321 -5.03 12.06 -20.98
CA SER A 321 -4.27 12.79 -22.00
C SER A 321 -3.58 11.88 -23.01
N HIS A 322 -3.29 10.63 -22.65
CA HIS A 322 -2.62 9.66 -23.51
C HIS A 322 -3.33 8.32 -23.52
N LEU A 323 -3.41 7.68 -24.69
CA LEU A 323 -4.07 6.38 -24.82
C LEU A 323 -3.46 5.32 -23.89
N TYR A 324 -2.13 5.31 -23.75
CA TYR A 324 -1.36 4.42 -22.88
C TYR A 324 -0.57 5.24 -21.86
N GLY A 325 -1.24 5.69 -20.81
CA GLY A 325 -0.60 6.41 -19.70
C GLY A 325 0.42 5.54 -18.96
N GLY A 326 1.38 6.18 -18.30
CA GLY A 326 2.47 5.53 -17.60
C GLY A 326 3.07 6.46 -16.54
N ARG A 327 3.68 5.89 -15.50
CA ARG A 327 4.40 6.63 -14.47
C ARG A 327 5.71 5.93 -14.13
N TYR A 328 6.79 6.70 -14.08
CA TYR A 328 8.12 6.23 -13.82
C TYR A 328 8.80 7.19 -12.84
N GLN A 329 9.39 6.66 -11.78
CA GLN A 329 10.07 7.46 -10.76
C GLN A 329 11.44 6.85 -10.50
N LEU A 330 12.47 7.68 -10.59
CA LEU A 330 13.83 7.36 -10.17
C LEU A 330 14.12 8.22 -8.94
N SER A 331 14.55 7.62 -7.84
CA SER A 331 14.78 8.34 -6.59
C SER A 331 15.99 7.78 -5.85
N GLY A 332 16.87 8.66 -5.41
CA GLY A 332 17.98 8.35 -4.51
C GLY A 332 17.63 8.73 -3.08
N PHE A 333 18.23 8.05 -2.12
CA PHE A 333 18.14 8.40 -0.71
C PHE A 333 19.51 8.43 -0.05
N PHE A 334 19.64 9.30 0.96
CA PHE A 334 20.76 9.36 1.88
C PHE A 334 20.25 9.61 3.30
N ASN A 335 20.52 8.71 4.23
CA ASN A 335 20.19 8.85 5.64
C ASN A 335 21.47 9.01 6.46
N SER A 336 21.67 10.15 7.10
CA SER A 336 22.86 10.44 7.91
C SER A 336 22.86 9.77 9.29
N SER A 337 21.74 9.12 9.68
CA SER A 337 21.61 8.50 11.00
C SER A 337 22.70 7.48 11.30
N GLN A 338 23.04 7.40 12.60
CA GLN A 338 23.88 6.34 13.12
C GLN A 338 23.10 5.02 13.16
N TYR A 339 23.76 3.92 12.79
CA TYR A 339 23.20 2.58 12.97
C TYR A 339 24.26 1.58 13.36
N LYS A 340 23.79 0.47 13.93
CA LYS A 340 24.64 -0.63 14.38
C LYS A 340 24.48 -1.80 13.44
N ASP A 341 25.61 -2.34 13.00
CA ASP A 341 25.62 -3.62 12.29
C ASP A 341 25.21 -4.74 13.27
N PRO A 342 24.14 -5.49 12.99
CA PRO A 342 23.65 -6.50 13.91
C PRO A 342 24.62 -7.68 14.10
N TYR A 343 25.51 -7.93 13.15
CA TYR A 343 26.45 -9.05 13.19
C TYR A 343 27.80 -8.71 13.85
N THR A 344 28.43 -7.62 13.41
CA THR A 344 29.74 -7.19 13.92
C THR A 344 29.62 -6.32 15.16
N ASN A 345 28.43 -5.78 15.45
CA ASN A 345 28.16 -4.84 16.53
C ASN A 345 28.90 -3.49 16.34
N THR A 346 29.44 -3.23 15.14
CA THR A 346 30.13 -1.98 14.80
C THR A 346 29.14 -0.88 14.47
N THR A 347 29.47 0.34 14.86
CA THR A 347 28.69 1.53 14.55
C THR A 347 29.09 2.05 13.17
N HIS A 348 28.10 2.36 12.35
CA HIS A 348 28.25 2.98 11.04
C HIS A 348 27.41 4.26 10.96
N TYR A 349 27.80 5.14 10.04
CA TYR A 349 27.12 6.39 9.75
C TYR A 349 26.81 6.46 8.26
N GLY A 350 25.65 7.01 7.92
CA GLY A 350 25.27 7.16 6.52
C GLY A 350 24.76 5.86 5.92
N ARG A 351 23.57 5.92 5.33
CA ARG A 351 23.04 4.87 4.45
C ARG A 351 22.60 5.53 3.16
N ALA A 352 23.01 4.96 2.04
CA ALA A 352 22.65 5.47 0.73
C ALA A 352 22.11 4.36 -0.16
N GLY A 353 21.26 4.75 -1.10
CA GLY A 353 20.72 3.84 -2.08
C GLY A 353 19.87 4.56 -3.10
N ALA A 354 19.26 3.78 -3.97
CA ALA A 354 18.40 4.28 -5.01
C ALA A 354 17.29 3.28 -5.31
N GLU A 355 16.20 3.78 -5.85
CA GLU A 355 15.10 2.99 -6.34
C GLU A 355 14.57 3.55 -7.66
N PHE A 356 14.13 2.64 -8.53
CA PHE A 356 13.37 2.92 -9.73
C PHE A 356 12.04 2.19 -9.66
N ARG A 357 10.93 2.89 -9.91
CA ARG A 357 9.58 2.32 -10.01
C ARG A 357 8.94 2.70 -11.33
N GLY A 358 8.21 1.76 -11.93
CA GLY A 358 7.52 1.96 -13.18
C GLY A 358 6.16 1.28 -13.19
N GLN A 359 5.20 1.92 -13.86
CA GLN A 359 3.91 1.34 -14.23
C GLN A 359 3.50 1.87 -15.61
N GLN A 360 2.85 1.03 -16.41
CA GLN A 360 2.49 1.32 -17.79
C GLN A 360 1.24 0.54 -18.19
N LEU A 361 0.21 1.27 -18.63
CA LEU A 361 -0.93 0.64 -19.29
C LEU A 361 -0.46 0.11 -20.65
N ILE A 362 -0.50 -1.21 -20.83
CA ILE A 362 0.00 -1.89 -22.04
C ILE A 362 -1.15 -2.35 -22.96
N TRP A 363 -2.35 -2.50 -22.41
CA TRP A 363 -3.55 -2.83 -23.18
C TRP A 363 -4.78 -2.18 -22.56
N ARG A 364 -5.74 -1.81 -23.40
CA ARG A 364 -7.06 -1.30 -22.97
C ARG A 364 -8.14 -1.68 -23.96
N ARG A 365 -9.33 -1.99 -23.44
CA ARG A 365 -10.49 -2.40 -24.23
C ARG A 365 -10.99 -1.29 -25.15
N ASP A 366 -11.07 -0.07 -24.63
CA ASP A 366 -11.60 1.11 -25.30
C ASP A 366 -10.59 1.84 -26.21
N HIS A 367 -9.54 1.15 -26.67
CA HIS A 367 -8.47 1.75 -27.50
C HIS A 367 -8.96 2.38 -28.81
N ARG A 368 -10.14 2.00 -29.31
CA ARG A 368 -10.78 2.58 -30.52
C ARG A 368 -11.88 3.58 -30.21
N HIS A 369 -12.16 3.84 -28.94
CA HIS A 369 -13.23 4.73 -28.54
C HIS A 369 -12.80 6.19 -28.80
N PRO A 370 -13.68 7.05 -29.38
CA PRO A 370 -13.31 8.44 -29.70
C PRO A 370 -12.91 9.26 -28.47
N VAL A 371 -13.47 8.91 -27.31
CA VAL A 371 -13.15 9.49 -26.00
C VAL A 371 -12.70 8.36 -25.09
N PRO A 372 -11.39 8.26 -24.76
CA PRO A 372 -10.88 7.22 -23.87
C PRO A 372 -11.45 7.36 -22.45
N SER A 373 -11.93 6.26 -21.87
CA SER A 373 -12.34 6.21 -20.47
C SER A 373 -11.13 6.50 -19.57
N PRO A 374 -11.30 7.26 -18.48
CA PRO A 374 -10.23 7.45 -17.50
C PRO A 374 -10.11 6.25 -16.52
N LEU A 375 -11.11 5.37 -16.46
CA LEU A 375 -11.07 4.02 -15.87
C LEU A 375 -11.22 2.99 -17.01
N PRO A 376 -10.19 2.76 -17.85
CA PRO A 376 -10.24 1.73 -18.86
C PRO A 376 -10.29 0.34 -18.22
N GLU A 377 -11.06 -0.57 -18.83
CA GLU A 377 -10.79 -2.00 -18.70
C GLU A 377 -9.48 -2.28 -19.44
N GLY A 378 -8.50 -2.85 -18.76
CA GLY A 378 -7.12 -2.83 -19.26
C GLY A 378 -6.15 -3.73 -18.54
N LEU A 379 -4.94 -3.84 -19.11
CA LEU A 379 -3.81 -4.55 -18.53
C LEU A 379 -2.68 -3.54 -18.32
N ASN A 380 -2.22 -3.45 -17.08
CA ASN A 380 -1.11 -2.61 -16.65
C ASN A 380 0.07 -3.51 -16.27
N ALA A 381 1.27 -3.12 -16.70
CA ALA A 381 2.51 -3.76 -16.28
C ALA A 381 3.23 -2.84 -15.30
N PHE A 382 3.78 -3.41 -14.24
CA PHE A 382 4.48 -2.64 -13.21
C PHE A 382 5.74 -3.34 -12.72
N GLY A 383 6.64 -2.57 -12.13
CA GLY A 383 7.84 -3.10 -11.52
C GLY A 383 8.59 -2.08 -10.66
N ALA A 384 9.52 -2.60 -9.87
CA ALA A 384 10.41 -1.82 -9.02
C ALA A 384 11.80 -2.47 -8.95
N LEU A 385 12.84 -1.64 -8.86
CA LEU A 385 14.22 -2.03 -8.63
C LEU A 385 14.79 -1.16 -7.53
N GLY A 386 15.31 -1.76 -6.46
CA GLY A 386 15.89 -1.04 -5.33
C GLY A 386 17.28 -1.53 -5.00
N PHE A 387 18.14 -0.64 -4.54
CA PHE A 387 19.52 -0.95 -4.14
C PHE A 387 19.93 -0.17 -2.90
N ALA A 388 20.62 -0.84 -1.98
CA ALA A 388 21.26 -0.23 -0.82
C ALA A 388 22.79 -0.45 -0.87
N ALA A 389 23.54 0.66 -0.90
CA ALA A 389 25.00 0.65 -1.01
C ALA A 389 25.67 0.09 0.24
N ASP A 390 25.11 0.37 1.42
CA ASP A 390 25.67 0.01 2.72
C ASP A 390 25.74 -1.51 2.96
N PRO A 391 26.92 -2.11 3.21
CA PRO A 391 27.08 -3.53 3.52
C PRO A 391 26.29 -4.04 4.72
N ALA A 392 26.07 -3.19 5.73
CA ALA A 392 25.40 -3.50 6.98
C ALA A 392 23.87 -3.29 6.92
N ALA A 393 23.35 -2.76 5.80
CA ALA A 393 21.92 -2.69 5.54
C ALA A 393 21.31 -4.11 5.54
N PRO A 394 20.09 -4.32 6.08
CA PRO A 394 19.48 -5.65 6.11
C PRO A 394 19.24 -6.26 4.72
N PHE A 395 18.86 -5.44 3.74
CA PHE A 395 18.60 -5.84 2.37
C PHE A 395 19.41 -4.99 1.40
N LYS A 396 20.02 -5.64 0.41
CA LYS A 396 20.97 -5.01 -0.53
C LYS A 396 20.34 -4.69 -1.89
N ALA A 397 19.39 -5.52 -2.32
CA ALA A 397 18.73 -5.37 -3.60
C ALA A 397 17.27 -5.84 -3.52
N LEU A 398 16.41 -5.18 -4.29
CA LEU A 398 15.01 -5.50 -4.52
C LEU A 398 14.76 -5.53 -6.02
N ALA A 399 14.01 -6.51 -6.49
CA ALA A 399 13.42 -6.51 -7.81
C ALA A 399 11.99 -7.03 -7.72
N GLU A 400 11.05 -6.28 -8.24
CA GLU A 400 9.64 -6.65 -8.28
C GLU A 400 9.07 -6.40 -9.67
N GLY A 401 8.13 -7.25 -10.08
CA GLY A 401 7.46 -7.12 -11.37
C GLY A 401 6.13 -7.86 -11.35
N GLY A 402 5.17 -7.34 -12.10
CA GLY A 402 3.85 -7.92 -12.16
C GLY A 402 2.95 -7.29 -13.21
N PHE A 403 1.74 -7.83 -13.24
CA PHE A 403 0.66 -7.35 -14.08
C PHE A 403 -0.58 -7.13 -13.22
N SER A 404 -1.30 -6.05 -13.51
CA SER A 404 -2.62 -5.79 -12.95
C SER A 404 -3.66 -5.65 -14.07
N TYR A 405 -4.75 -6.38 -13.93
CA TYR A 405 -5.93 -6.26 -14.76
C TYR A 405 -6.90 -5.28 -14.09
N HIS A 406 -7.49 -4.40 -14.90
CA HIS A 406 -8.42 -3.38 -14.44
C HIS A 406 -9.79 -3.73 -14.99
N GLY A 407 -10.78 -3.83 -14.11
CA GLY A 407 -12.16 -4.03 -14.53
C GLY A 407 -12.54 -5.46 -14.89
N LEU A 408 -11.93 -6.47 -14.25
CA LEU A 408 -12.37 -7.84 -14.46
C LEU A 408 -13.88 -7.94 -14.15
N PHE A 409 -14.59 -8.76 -14.93
CA PHE A 409 -16.05 -8.89 -14.82
C PHE A 409 -16.84 -7.58 -15.02
N LYS A 410 -16.30 -6.61 -15.78
CA LYS A 410 -16.92 -5.30 -16.08
C LYS A 410 -17.11 -4.40 -14.86
N ARG A 411 -16.38 -4.65 -13.76
CA ARG A 411 -16.42 -3.83 -12.55
C ARG A 411 -15.27 -2.84 -12.56
N THR A 412 -15.47 -1.65 -13.12
CA THR A 412 -14.38 -0.70 -13.48
C THR A 412 -13.49 -0.22 -12.32
N LEU A 413 -13.90 -0.40 -11.06
CA LEU A 413 -13.07 -0.13 -9.87
C LEU A 413 -12.23 -1.34 -9.42
N ASP A 414 -12.58 -2.54 -9.86
CA ASP A 414 -11.88 -3.75 -9.44
C ASP A 414 -10.50 -3.85 -10.10
N ARG A 415 -9.52 -4.32 -9.33
CA ARG A 415 -8.12 -4.45 -9.76
C ARG A 415 -7.61 -5.81 -9.34
N GLU A 416 -7.13 -6.63 -10.26
CA GLU A 416 -6.59 -7.96 -9.96
C GLU A 416 -5.13 -8.01 -10.37
N GLN A 417 -4.25 -8.49 -9.50
CA GLN A 417 -2.82 -8.47 -9.78
C GLN A 417 -2.13 -9.80 -9.47
N ILE A 418 -1.09 -10.06 -10.27
CA ILE A 418 -0.07 -11.06 -9.99
C ILE A 418 1.27 -10.36 -9.89
N LYS A 419 2.01 -10.63 -8.82
CA LYS A 419 3.28 -9.98 -8.52
C LYS A 419 4.34 -11.00 -8.11
N PHE A 420 5.53 -10.82 -8.66
CA PHE A 420 6.73 -11.51 -8.22
C PHE A 420 7.65 -10.49 -7.54
N SER A 421 8.10 -10.81 -6.33
CA SER A 421 9.07 -10.02 -5.58
C SER A 421 10.30 -10.85 -5.27
N TYR A 422 11.47 -10.24 -5.43
CA TYR A 422 12.77 -10.79 -5.04
C TYR A 422 13.50 -9.76 -4.18
N VAL A 423 14.00 -10.20 -3.02
CA VAL A 423 14.88 -9.38 -2.18
C VAL A 423 16.13 -10.18 -1.83
N ARG A 424 17.27 -9.48 -1.84
CA ARG A 424 18.55 -10.03 -1.40
C ARG A 424 18.91 -9.50 -0.03
N ALA A 425 18.85 -10.35 0.99
CA ALA A 425 19.34 -10.03 2.32
C ALA A 425 20.88 -9.93 2.34
N SER A 426 21.41 -9.05 3.20
CA SER A 426 22.86 -8.92 3.36
C SER A 426 23.47 -10.14 4.05
N LYS A 427 24.76 -10.37 3.79
CA LYS A 427 25.48 -11.48 4.43
C LYS A 427 25.53 -11.30 5.94
N HIS A 428 25.71 -10.06 6.40
CA HIS A 428 25.74 -9.74 7.83
C HIS A 428 24.38 -10.02 8.48
N GLN A 429 23.27 -9.67 7.82
CA GLN A 429 21.94 -10.01 8.30
C GLN A 429 21.74 -11.53 8.45
N MET A 430 22.20 -12.34 7.50
CA MET A 430 22.09 -13.81 7.58
C MET A 430 23.00 -14.42 8.65
N LEU A 431 24.22 -13.92 8.80
CA LEU A 431 25.14 -14.36 9.84
C LEU A 431 24.65 -13.98 11.25
N TYR A 432 24.02 -12.81 11.40
CA TYR A 432 23.35 -12.42 12.63
C TYR A 432 22.22 -13.41 12.99
N GLN A 433 21.29 -13.66 12.06
CA GLN A 433 20.21 -14.63 12.28
C GLN A 433 20.74 -16.04 12.60
N GLN A 434 21.82 -16.48 11.94
CA GLN A 434 22.47 -17.76 12.24
C GLN A 434 23.06 -17.77 13.67
N ARG A 435 23.84 -16.75 14.04
CA ARG A 435 24.47 -16.67 15.38
C ARG A 435 23.42 -16.66 16.48
N THR A 436 22.38 -15.85 16.36
CA THR A 436 21.32 -15.74 17.37
C THR A 436 20.54 -17.06 17.50
N ARG A 437 20.26 -17.74 16.39
CA ARG A 437 19.64 -19.07 16.41
C ARG A 437 20.53 -20.13 17.08
N ILE A 438 21.83 -20.17 16.79
CA ILE A 438 22.79 -21.09 17.44
C ILE A 438 22.85 -20.83 18.94
N GLN A 439 22.91 -19.56 19.36
CA GLN A 439 22.87 -19.17 20.77
C GLN A 439 21.60 -19.64 21.48
N ASN A 440 20.48 -19.77 20.75
CA ASN A 440 19.24 -20.34 21.26
C ASN A 440 19.14 -21.88 21.09
N GLY A 441 20.25 -22.57 20.79
CA GLY A 441 20.31 -24.01 20.62
C GLY A 441 19.60 -24.52 19.36
N GLY A 442 19.52 -23.70 18.32
CA GLY A 442 18.87 -24.02 17.05
C GLY A 442 19.79 -24.59 15.98
N ASP A 443 19.23 -24.77 14.79
CA ASP A 443 19.93 -25.21 13.57
C ASP A 443 21.14 -24.30 13.28
N PRO A 444 22.35 -24.84 12.98
CA PRO A 444 23.52 -24.04 12.69
C PRO A 444 23.68 -23.60 11.23
N ARG A 445 22.85 -24.08 10.29
CA ARG A 445 22.98 -23.76 8.84
C ARG A 445 22.68 -22.29 8.58
N ILE A 446 23.36 -21.63 7.64
CA ILE A 446 22.98 -20.27 7.22
C ILE A 446 21.70 -20.30 6.37
N GLY A 447 20.82 -19.31 6.54
CA GLY A 447 19.64 -19.12 5.69
C GLY A 447 20.00 -18.63 4.29
N SER A 448 19.05 -18.70 3.36
CA SER A 448 19.21 -18.14 2.02
C SER A 448 19.27 -16.61 2.08
N GLN A 449 20.18 -16.00 1.32
CA GLN A 449 20.14 -14.55 1.07
C GLN A 449 19.05 -14.16 0.07
N ASN A 450 18.62 -15.09 -0.78
CA ASN A 450 17.69 -14.85 -1.87
C ASN A 450 16.30 -15.27 -1.42
N ILE A 451 15.45 -14.28 -1.14
CA ILE A 451 14.09 -14.45 -0.66
C ILE A 451 13.17 -14.02 -1.79
N MET A 452 12.17 -14.83 -2.10
CA MET A 452 11.21 -14.53 -3.16
C MET A 452 9.78 -14.66 -2.67
N ARG A 453 8.87 -13.92 -3.28
CA ARG A 453 7.43 -13.99 -3.05
C ARG A 453 6.70 -14.02 -4.38
N LEU A 454 5.79 -14.96 -4.55
CA LEU A 454 4.75 -14.91 -5.57
C LEU A 454 3.44 -14.54 -4.89
N GLU A 455 2.74 -13.56 -5.44
CA GLU A 455 1.51 -13.04 -4.86
C GLU A 455 0.43 -12.94 -5.93
N VAL A 456 -0.78 -13.37 -5.56
CA VAL A 456 -2.02 -13.04 -6.25
C VAL A 456 -2.89 -12.25 -5.28
N SER A 457 -3.38 -11.10 -5.72
CA SER A 457 -4.21 -10.24 -4.90
C SER A 457 -5.18 -9.44 -5.75
N GLY A 458 -6.15 -8.80 -5.11
CA GLY A 458 -7.05 -7.91 -5.82
C GLY A 458 -7.68 -6.86 -4.94
N HIS A 459 -8.33 -5.89 -5.56
CA HIS A 459 -9.19 -4.89 -4.98
C HIS A 459 -10.59 -5.12 -5.55
N ILE A 460 -11.55 -5.43 -4.69
CA ILE A 460 -12.92 -5.74 -5.08
C ILE A 460 -13.83 -4.69 -4.45
N SER A 461 -14.39 -3.79 -5.27
CA SER A 461 -15.30 -2.75 -4.80
C SER A 461 -16.68 -3.35 -4.56
N ILE A 462 -17.03 -3.67 -3.31
CA ILE A 462 -18.29 -4.35 -2.97
C ILE A 462 -19.49 -3.46 -3.29
N VAL A 463 -19.44 -2.22 -2.80
CA VAL A 463 -20.37 -1.12 -3.06
C VAL A 463 -19.58 0.19 -2.98
N PRO A 464 -20.08 1.32 -3.52
CA PRO A 464 -19.40 2.60 -3.38
C PRO A 464 -19.06 2.91 -1.91
N GLY A 465 -17.79 3.15 -1.63
CA GLY A 465 -17.26 3.42 -0.29
C GLY A 465 -16.87 2.17 0.51
N ILE A 466 -17.08 0.95 0.01
CA ILE A 466 -16.66 -0.30 0.67
C ILE A 466 -15.92 -1.20 -0.32
N ALA A 467 -14.70 -1.58 0.04
CA ALA A 467 -13.90 -2.51 -0.75
C ALA A 467 -13.25 -3.60 0.11
N PHE A 468 -12.98 -4.74 -0.53
CA PHE A 468 -12.26 -5.84 0.07
C PHE A 468 -11.06 -6.24 -0.79
N GLU A 469 -9.91 -6.44 -0.17
CA GLU A 469 -8.68 -6.83 -0.82
C GLU A 469 -8.19 -8.19 -0.32
N PRO A 470 -8.48 -9.28 -1.03
CA PRO A 470 -7.90 -10.58 -0.73
C PRO A 470 -6.46 -10.68 -1.24
N SER A 471 -5.65 -11.50 -0.57
CA SER A 471 -4.35 -11.90 -1.08
C SER A 471 -3.91 -13.28 -0.62
N ILE A 472 -3.23 -13.96 -1.55
CA ILE A 472 -2.52 -15.21 -1.33
C ILE A 472 -1.07 -14.97 -1.73
N GLN A 473 -0.16 -15.19 -0.79
CA GLN A 473 1.28 -15.10 -1.02
C GLN A 473 1.91 -16.48 -0.83
N TYR A 474 2.83 -16.86 -1.70
CA TYR A 474 3.73 -17.98 -1.47
C TYR A 474 5.17 -17.47 -1.36
N ILE A 475 5.83 -17.78 -0.26
CA ILE A 475 7.16 -17.27 0.07
C ILE A 475 8.19 -18.38 -0.07
N PHE A 476 9.21 -18.12 -0.88
CA PHE A 476 10.34 -18.99 -1.13
C PHE A 476 11.55 -18.54 -0.32
N ASN A 477 12.19 -19.49 0.33
CA ASN A 477 13.36 -19.32 1.18
C ASN A 477 13.17 -18.17 2.19
N PRO A 478 12.09 -18.17 2.99
CA PRO A 478 11.87 -17.14 3.97
C PRO A 478 13.04 -17.08 4.95
N ASP A 479 13.44 -15.86 5.28
CA ASP A 479 14.40 -15.61 6.35
C ASP A 479 13.72 -15.54 7.73
N ASN A 480 14.51 -15.22 8.74
CA ASN A 480 14.09 -15.09 10.12
C ASN A 480 14.28 -13.64 10.62
N TYR A 481 14.12 -12.65 9.74
CA TYR A 481 14.32 -11.22 10.06
C TYR A 481 13.64 -10.77 11.35
N TYR A 482 12.36 -11.09 11.50
CA TYR A 482 11.55 -10.68 12.66
C TYR A 482 11.64 -11.64 13.85
N ASN A 483 12.29 -12.79 13.70
CA ASN A 483 12.57 -13.70 14.80
C ASN A 483 13.93 -14.40 14.63
N PRO A 484 15.04 -13.65 14.78
CA PRO A 484 16.39 -14.19 14.58
C PRO A 484 16.74 -15.34 15.55
N ALA A 485 16.08 -15.38 16.70
CA ALA A 485 16.28 -16.40 17.73
C ALA A 485 15.48 -17.69 17.47
N ALA A 486 14.63 -17.76 16.45
CA ALA A 486 13.89 -18.98 16.15
C ALA A 486 14.85 -20.16 15.94
N LYS A 487 14.55 -21.31 16.56
CA LYS A 487 15.45 -22.48 16.54
C LYS A 487 15.59 -23.15 15.16
N LYS A 488 14.73 -22.82 14.21
CA LYS A 488 14.71 -23.37 12.85
C LYS A 488 14.67 -22.23 11.85
N ILE A 489 15.29 -22.47 10.69
CA ILE A 489 15.09 -21.62 9.50
C ILE A 489 13.61 -21.70 9.10
N SER A 490 13.01 -20.57 8.78
CA SER A 490 11.65 -20.50 8.28
C SER A 490 11.48 -21.42 7.06
N SER A 491 10.39 -22.20 7.04
CA SER A 491 10.04 -23.04 5.88
C SER A 491 9.24 -22.22 4.86
N ASN A 492 9.36 -22.58 3.58
CA ASN A 492 8.49 -22.05 2.52
C ASN A 492 7.04 -22.30 2.88
N GLY A 493 6.15 -21.43 2.42
CA GLY A 493 4.73 -21.59 2.68
C GLY A 493 3.89 -20.44 2.20
N ILE A 494 2.63 -20.50 2.59
CA ILE A 494 1.55 -19.63 2.21
C ILE A 494 1.27 -18.63 3.33
N VAL A 495 0.99 -17.40 2.93
CA VAL A 495 0.32 -16.39 3.75
C VAL A 495 -1.00 -16.05 3.08
N LEU A 496 -2.06 -16.00 3.87
CA LEU A 496 -3.36 -15.52 3.44
C LEU A 496 -3.63 -14.19 4.13
N ALA A 497 -4.18 -13.24 3.38
CA ALA A 497 -4.55 -11.94 3.89
C ALA A 497 -5.88 -11.47 3.30
N GLY A 498 -6.59 -10.65 4.06
CA GLY A 498 -7.82 -9.99 3.64
C GLY A 498 -7.91 -8.63 4.30
N GLN A 499 -8.07 -7.58 3.50
CA GLN A 499 -8.23 -6.23 4.00
C GLN A 499 -9.61 -5.67 3.65
N LEU A 500 -10.34 -5.20 4.65
CA LEU A 500 -11.58 -4.46 4.50
C LEU A 500 -11.27 -2.96 4.55
N MET A 501 -11.81 -2.20 3.60
CA MET A 501 -11.73 -0.74 3.58
C MET A 501 -13.12 -0.14 3.49
N ILE A 502 -13.39 0.86 4.32
CA ILE A 502 -14.65 1.56 4.41
C ILE A 502 -14.37 3.07 4.46
N ASP A 503 -14.87 3.81 3.47
CA ASP A 503 -14.93 5.27 3.50
C ASP A 503 -16.12 5.70 4.36
N MET A 504 -15.89 5.79 5.67
CA MET A 504 -16.90 6.22 6.62
C MET A 504 -17.32 7.68 6.37
N GLY A 505 -16.40 8.51 5.89
CA GLY A 505 -16.67 9.88 5.50
C GLY A 505 -17.71 9.95 4.39
N PHE A 506 -17.53 9.14 3.34
CA PHE A 506 -18.44 9.08 2.21
C PHE A 506 -19.80 8.52 2.61
N LEU A 507 -19.82 7.37 3.29
CA LEU A 507 -21.06 6.70 3.69
C LEU A 507 -21.91 7.52 4.66
N SER A 508 -21.28 8.31 5.53
CA SER A 508 -21.98 9.21 6.46
C SER A 508 -22.39 10.55 5.82
N GLY A 509 -21.91 10.85 4.61
CA GLY A 509 -22.10 12.14 3.94
C GLY A 509 -21.19 13.26 4.45
N LEU A 510 -20.19 12.94 5.28
CA LEU A 510 -19.25 13.89 5.88
C LEU A 510 -18.23 14.44 4.87
N SER A 511 -17.66 13.59 4.01
CA SER A 511 -16.57 13.95 3.08
C SER A 511 -17.02 14.27 1.65
N ALA A 512 -18.33 14.22 1.40
CA ALA A 512 -18.84 13.91 0.08
C ALA A 512 -19.38 15.13 -0.71
N HIS A 513 -19.06 16.35 -0.26
CA HIS A 513 -19.54 17.61 -0.84
C HIS A 513 -18.49 18.69 -0.84
#